data_AF-A0A960P9K8-F1
#
_entry.id   AF-A0A960P9K8-F1
#
_cell.length_a   1.000
_cell.length_b   1.000
_cell.length_c   1.000
_cell.angle_alpha   90.00
_cell.angle_beta   90.00
_cell.angle_gamma   90.00
#
_symmetry.space_group_name_H-M   'P 1'
#
loop_
_entity.id
_entity.type
_entity.pdbx_description
1 polymer ?
#
loop_
_entity_poly.entity_id
_entity_poly.type
_entity_poly.pdbx_seq_one_letter_code
_entity_poly.pdbx_strand_id
1 'polypeptide(L)'
;MAVASQIGAPVGMKAKPAGEFEALVAEYRLRAFHFALQIVGNREDAMDVTQEAFLKVHRNWAMRDASRPFAPWFYAILRNMAIDFLRKRASRREEAPETAPDIAHTPGPEALAVKGEIQEQVWQAIAQLPEQQREVLVLRDLHGFSYREIAEIVGEESTTVNSRLHDARETMRRKLRRLL
;
A
#
# COMPACT_ATOMS: atom_id res chain seq x y z
N MET A 1 3.20 -43.86 -50.17
CA MET A 1 4.29 -43.04 -49.62
C MET A 1 3.78 -41.64 -49.37
N ALA A 2 3.69 -41.23 -48.11
CA ALA A 2 3.90 -39.85 -47.64
C ALA A 2 3.80 -39.89 -46.11
N VAL A 3 4.97 -39.97 -45.48
CA VAL A 3 5.18 -39.82 -44.04
C VAL A 3 5.22 -38.31 -43.79
N ALA A 4 4.32 -37.79 -42.97
CA ALA A 4 4.40 -36.42 -42.47
C ALA A 4 4.36 -36.44 -40.94
N SER A 5 5.55 -36.20 -40.40
CA SER A 5 5.94 -36.18 -38.99
C SER A 5 5.03 -35.31 -38.12
N GLN A 6 4.71 -35.84 -36.94
CA GLN A 6 4.30 -35.07 -35.78
C GLN A 6 5.39 -34.05 -35.43
N ILE A 7 5.03 -32.77 -35.40
CA ILE A 7 5.76 -31.76 -34.64
C ILE A 7 4.94 -31.48 -33.39
N GLY A 8 5.44 -31.94 -32.24
CA GLY A 8 4.87 -31.65 -30.94
C GLY A 8 4.96 -30.14 -30.65
N ALA A 9 3.81 -29.53 -30.37
CA ALA A 9 3.75 -28.19 -29.81
C ALA A 9 4.27 -28.23 -28.36
N PRO A 10 5.05 -27.22 -27.90
CA PRO A 10 5.56 -27.19 -26.55
C PRO A 10 4.41 -27.01 -25.54
N VAL A 11 4.37 -27.93 -24.57
CA VAL A 11 3.55 -27.86 -23.37
C VAL A 11 3.95 -26.64 -22.56
N GLY A 12 2.97 -25.80 -22.16
CA GLY A 12 3.09 -25.06 -20.89
C GLY A 12 3.00 -23.54 -20.91
N MET A 13 2.54 -22.86 -21.96
CA MET A 13 2.24 -21.43 -21.88
C MET A 13 0.74 -21.21 -21.85
N LYS A 14 0.15 -21.18 -20.64
CA LYS A 14 -1.23 -20.74 -20.47
C LYS A 14 -1.32 -19.30 -20.96
N ALA A 15 -2.15 -19.09 -21.99
CA ALA A 15 -2.46 -17.76 -22.49
C ALA A 15 -3.00 -16.89 -21.34
N LYS A 16 -2.42 -15.70 -21.21
CA LYS A 16 -2.81 -14.66 -20.26
C LYS A 16 -4.27 -14.29 -20.52
N PRO A 17 -5.22 -14.39 -19.57
CA PRO A 17 -6.51 -13.75 -19.76
C PRO A 17 -6.22 -12.25 -19.78
N ALA A 18 -6.24 -11.64 -20.96
CA ALA A 18 -5.83 -10.25 -21.23
C ALA A 18 -6.75 -9.17 -20.59
N GLY A 19 -7.42 -9.51 -19.48
CA GLY A 19 -8.29 -8.59 -18.74
C GLY A 19 -8.35 -8.83 -17.23
N GLU A 20 -7.80 -9.92 -16.68
CA GLU A 20 -7.85 -10.15 -15.22
C GLU A 20 -6.97 -9.13 -14.48
N PHE A 21 -5.75 -8.91 -14.97
CA PHE A 21 -4.85 -7.93 -14.37
C PHE A 21 -5.39 -6.51 -14.51
N GLU A 22 -5.90 -6.16 -15.68
CA GLU A 22 -6.49 -4.85 -15.97
C GLU A 22 -7.71 -4.57 -15.07
N ALA A 23 -8.55 -5.58 -14.82
CA ALA A 23 -9.66 -5.48 -13.88
C ALA A 23 -9.18 -5.22 -12.45
N LEU A 24 -8.13 -5.93 -12.00
CA LEU A 24 -7.55 -5.70 -10.68
C LEU A 24 -6.88 -4.32 -10.58
N VAL A 25 -6.20 -3.85 -11.62
CA VAL A 25 -5.67 -2.48 -11.63
C VAL A 25 -6.82 -1.47 -11.48
N ALA A 26 -7.90 -1.62 -12.23
CA ALA A 26 -9.06 -0.74 -12.13
C ALA A 26 -9.69 -0.76 -10.73
N GLU A 27 -9.78 -1.94 -10.11
CA GLU A 27 -10.37 -2.13 -8.78
C GLU A 27 -9.49 -1.58 -7.63
N TYR A 28 -8.16 -1.74 -7.73
CA TYR A 28 -7.26 -1.47 -6.62
C TYR A 28 -6.50 -0.15 -6.75
N ARG A 29 -6.36 0.44 -7.95
CA ARG A 29 -5.49 1.63 -8.18
C ARG A 29 -5.71 2.77 -7.20
N LEU A 30 -6.96 3.14 -6.92
CA LEU A 30 -7.26 4.29 -6.07
C LEU A 30 -6.97 3.98 -4.60
N ARG A 31 -7.34 2.78 -4.14
CA ARG A 31 -7.05 2.32 -2.77
C ARG A 31 -5.55 2.12 -2.56
N ALA A 32 -4.83 1.62 -3.56
CA ALA A 32 -3.39 1.47 -3.55
C ALA A 32 -2.69 2.84 -3.43
N PHE A 33 -3.11 3.79 -4.25
CA PHE A 33 -2.60 5.17 -4.21
C PHE A 33 -2.81 5.81 -2.84
N HIS A 34 -4.00 5.73 -2.26
CA HIS A 34 -4.25 6.30 -0.93
C HIS A 34 -3.44 5.61 0.17
N PHE A 35 -3.27 4.30 0.09
CA PHE A 35 -2.41 3.56 1.03
C PHE A 35 -0.95 4.02 0.92
N ALA A 36 -0.41 4.10 -0.31
CA ALA A 36 0.94 4.59 -0.54
C ALA A 36 1.11 6.03 -0.03
N LEU A 37 0.14 6.90 -0.29
CA LEU A 37 0.13 8.29 0.17
C LEU A 37 0.22 8.41 1.69
N GLN A 38 -0.45 7.53 2.43
CA GLN A 38 -0.38 7.52 3.90
C GLN A 38 0.98 7.08 4.45
N ILE A 39 1.77 6.35 3.64
CA ILE A 39 3.13 5.94 4.01
C ILE A 39 4.12 7.04 3.60
N VAL A 40 4.14 7.44 2.33
CA VAL A 40 5.21 8.32 1.80
C VAL A 40 4.98 9.80 2.07
N GLY A 41 3.72 10.20 2.32
CA GLY A 41 3.32 11.56 2.71
C GLY A 41 3.32 12.59 1.59
N ASN A 42 3.66 12.19 0.35
CA ASN A 42 3.72 13.06 -0.82
C ASN A 42 2.93 12.43 -1.99
N ARG A 43 2.19 13.25 -2.74
CA ARG A 43 1.31 12.82 -3.83
C ARG A 43 2.07 12.21 -5.01
N GLU A 44 3.15 12.84 -5.44
CA GLU A 44 3.96 12.40 -6.58
C GLU A 44 4.66 11.08 -6.23
N ASP A 45 5.31 11.03 -5.07
CA ASP A 45 5.94 9.81 -4.56
C ASP A 45 4.93 8.66 -4.45
N ALA A 46 3.70 8.94 -3.99
CA ALA A 46 2.66 7.93 -3.85
C ALA A 46 2.18 7.39 -5.21
N MET A 47 2.08 8.27 -6.21
CA MET A 47 1.73 7.90 -7.58
C MET A 47 2.81 7.00 -8.18
N ASP A 48 4.08 7.38 -8.04
CA ASP A 48 5.24 6.64 -8.55
C ASP A 48 5.34 5.26 -7.89
N VAL A 49 5.29 5.19 -6.57
CA VAL A 49 5.33 3.92 -5.82
C VAL A 49 4.18 3.00 -6.22
N THR A 50 2.97 3.55 -6.39
CA THR A 50 1.79 2.77 -6.79
C THR A 50 1.96 2.22 -8.21
N GLN A 51 2.39 3.07 -9.14
CA GLN A 51 2.62 2.66 -10.53
C GLN A 51 3.69 1.57 -10.62
N GLU A 52 4.84 1.79 -9.97
CA GLU A 52 5.92 0.81 -9.94
C GLU A 52 5.49 -0.51 -9.29
N ALA A 53 4.64 -0.48 -8.25
CA ALA A 53 4.10 -1.70 -7.65
C ALA A 53 3.25 -2.51 -8.64
N PHE A 54 2.35 -1.85 -9.37
CA PHE A 54 1.56 -2.53 -10.42
C PHE A 54 2.44 -3.04 -11.56
N LEU A 55 3.44 -2.27 -12.01
CA LEU A 55 4.38 -2.71 -13.05
C LEU A 55 5.19 -3.92 -12.58
N LYS A 56 5.66 -3.92 -11.32
CA LYS A 56 6.37 -5.05 -10.72
C LYS A 56 5.49 -6.29 -10.66
N VAL A 57 4.24 -6.15 -10.23
CA VAL A 57 3.26 -7.25 -10.24
C VAL A 57 3.01 -7.76 -11.66
N HIS A 58 2.82 -6.85 -12.63
CA HIS A 58 2.58 -7.21 -14.01
C HIS A 58 3.74 -8.04 -14.61
N ARG A 59 4.99 -7.61 -14.35
CA ARG A 59 6.20 -8.34 -14.79
C ARG A 59 6.29 -9.75 -14.18
N ASN A 60 5.78 -9.95 -12.97
CA ASN A 60 5.82 -11.21 -12.24
C ASN A 60 4.46 -11.94 -12.22
N TRP A 61 3.51 -11.51 -13.06
CA TRP A 61 2.12 -11.96 -12.98
C TRP A 61 1.97 -13.48 -13.11
N ALA A 62 2.75 -14.08 -14.00
CA ALA A 62 2.73 -15.52 -14.26
C ALA A 62 3.22 -16.37 -13.07
N MET A 63 3.98 -15.78 -12.14
CA MET A 63 4.52 -16.46 -10.97
C MET A 63 3.59 -16.33 -9.74
N ARG A 64 2.49 -15.58 -9.87
CA ARG A 64 1.51 -15.42 -8.78
C ARG A 64 0.80 -16.74 -8.53
N ASP A 65 0.70 -17.12 -7.27
CA ASP A 65 -0.21 -18.17 -6.84
C ASP A 65 -1.66 -17.67 -6.94
N ALA A 66 -2.37 -18.12 -7.97
CA ALA A 66 -3.76 -17.75 -8.22
C ALA A 66 -4.74 -18.29 -7.15
N SER A 67 -4.32 -19.24 -6.31
CA SER A 67 -5.14 -19.75 -5.20
C SER A 67 -5.21 -18.79 -4.01
N ARG A 68 -4.28 -17.81 -3.94
CA ARG A 68 -4.25 -16.81 -2.87
C ARG A 68 -4.96 -15.52 -3.29
N PRO A 69 -5.64 -14.83 -2.35
CA PRO A 69 -6.25 -13.54 -2.62
C PRO A 69 -5.23 -12.52 -3.13
N PHE A 70 -5.61 -11.76 -4.17
CA PHE A 70 -4.73 -10.76 -4.77
C PHE A 70 -4.39 -9.62 -3.81
N ALA A 71 -5.38 -9.09 -3.09
CA ALA A 71 -5.23 -7.85 -2.33
C ALA A 71 -4.15 -7.92 -1.23
N PRO A 72 -4.13 -8.90 -0.31
CA PRO A 72 -3.09 -8.96 0.72
C PRO A 72 -1.69 -9.13 0.13
N TRP A 73 -1.55 -9.98 -0.90
CA TRP A 73 -0.29 -10.17 -1.59
C TRP A 73 0.21 -8.88 -2.28
N PHE A 74 -0.67 -8.19 -3.00
CA PHE A 74 -0.34 -6.92 -3.64
C PHE A 74 0.03 -5.83 -2.62
N TYR A 75 -0.72 -5.73 -1.53
CA TYR A 75 -0.46 -4.73 -0.48
C TYR A 75 0.85 -5.00 0.26
N ALA A 76 1.28 -6.25 0.42
CA ALA A 76 2.62 -6.57 0.93
C ALA A 76 3.73 -6.01 0.02
N ILE A 77 3.58 -6.17 -1.31
CA ILE A 77 4.53 -5.62 -2.29
C ILE A 77 4.53 -4.09 -2.24
N LEU A 78 3.35 -3.47 -2.28
CA LEU A 78 3.18 -2.02 -2.24
C LEU A 78 3.78 -1.41 -0.98
N ARG A 79 3.49 -2.00 0.19
CA ARG A 79 4.05 -1.61 1.48
C ARG A 79 5.57 -1.62 1.45
N ASN A 80 6.17 -2.73 1.04
CA ASN A 80 7.63 -2.86 1.02
C ASN A 80 8.27 -1.82 0.09
N MET A 81 7.66 -1.57 -1.07
CA MET A 81 8.14 -0.54 -2.00
C MET A 81 8.03 0.87 -1.42
N ALA A 82 6.95 1.19 -0.70
CA ALA A 82 6.80 2.48 -0.04
C ALA A 82 7.83 2.69 1.09
N ILE A 83 8.09 1.64 1.90
CA ILE A 83 9.10 1.69 2.97
C ILE A 83 10.52 1.83 2.38
N ASP A 84 10.84 1.06 1.34
CA ASP A 84 12.14 1.15 0.66
C ASP A 84 12.35 2.52 0.01
N PHE A 85 11.29 3.13 -0.53
CA PHE A 85 11.33 4.49 -1.04
C PHE A 85 11.72 5.49 0.07
N LEU A 86 11.07 5.40 1.24
CA LEU A 86 11.38 6.26 2.39
C LEU A 86 12.81 6.09 2.89
N ARG A 87 13.30 4.85 2.99
CA ARG A 87 14.68 4.55 3.40
C ARG A 87 15.70 5.18 2.46
N LYS A 88 15.48 5.08 1.14
CA LYS A 88 16.33 5.73 0.13
C LYS A 88 16.27 7.26 0.19
N ARG A 89 15.11 7.82 0.50
CA ARG A 89 14.95 9.28 0.69
C ARG A 89 15.71 9.78 1.92
N ALA A 90 15.70 9.02 3.01
CA ALA A 90 16.46 9.34 4.22
C ALA A 90 17.98 9.31 3.98
N SER A 91 18.51 8.23 3.38
CA SER A 91 19.94 8.11 3.08
C SER A 91 20.45 9.21 2.15
N ARG A 92 19.69 9.60 1.11
CA ARG A 92 20.07 10.73 0.24
C ARG A 92 20.15 12.07 0.97
N ARG A 93 19.32 12.28 1.99
CA ARG A 93 19.34 13.49 2.81
C ARG A 93 20.55 13.54 3.75
N GLU A 94 21.04 12.39 4.18
CA GLU A 94 22.26 12.28 5.00
C GLU A 94 23.54 12.55 4.18
N GLU A 95 23.53 12.18 2.89
CA GLU A 95 24.67 12.33 1.99
C GLU A 95 24.82 13.75 1.38
N ALA A 96 23.73 14.53 1.32
CA ALA A 96 23.74 15.91 0.84
C ALA A 96 22.86 16.80 1.74
N PRO A 97 23.44 17.59 2.66
CA PRO A 97 22.69 18.54 3.48
C PRO A 97 22.36 19.79 2.65
N GLU A 98 21.59 19.64 1.58
CA GLU A 98 20.92 20.77 0.93
C GLU A 98 19.65 21.12 1.70
N THR A 99 19.37 22.43 1.80
CA THR A 99 18.24 23.01 2.53
C THR A 99 16.94 22.27 2.22
N ALA A 100 16.31 21.78 3.29
CA ALA A 100 15.12 20.97 3.26
C ALA A 100 14.02 21.55 2.36
N PRO A 101 13.41 20.77 1.45
CA PRO A 101 11.98 20.92 1.26
C PRO A 101 11.37 20.62 2.62
N ASP A 102 10.64 21.59 3.14
CA ASP A 102 9.73 21.40 4.26
C ASP A 102 8.97 20.09 4.03
N ILE A 103 8.80 19.29 5.08
CA ILE A 103 7.90 18.13 5.01
C ILE A 103 6.49 18.73 5.07
N ALA A 104 6.15 19.50 4.04
CA ALA A 104 4.82 19.99 3.81
C ALA A 104 4.01 18.74 3.51
N HIS A 105 3.34 18.24 4.54
CA HIS A 105 2.04 17.65 4.36
C HIS A 105 1.20 18.70 3.62
N THR A 106 1.28 18.71 2.29
CA THR A 106 0.41 19.53 1.46
C THR A 106 -0.79 18.66 1.10
N PRO A 107 -1.88 18.68 1.86
CA PRO A 107 -3.16 18.39 1.26
C PRO A 107 -3.36 19.44 0.16
N GLY A 108 -3.54 18.98 -1.09
CA GLY A 108 -3.82 19.88 -2.21
C GLY A 108 -5.03 20.75 -1.90
N PRO A 109 -5.04 22.03 -2.32
CA PRO A 109 -6.04 22.98 -1.88
C PRO A 109 -7.40 22.73 -2.56
N GLU A 110 -8.46 23.14 -1.83
CA GLU A 110 -9.67 23.79 -2.40
C GLU A 110 -11.02 23.03 -2.56
N ALA A 111 -11.38 22.01 -1.74
CA ALA A 111 -12.74 21.43 -1.87
C ALA A 111 -13.62 21.25 -0.62
N LEU A 112 -13.14 21.34 0.64
CA LEU A 112 -13.95 20.90 1.80
C LEU A 112 -13.71 21.70 3.10
N ALA A 113 -13.78 23.03 3.06
CA ALA A 113 -13.33 23.93 4.15
C ALA A 113 -14.09 23.86 5.51
N VAL A 114 -15.09 22.98 5.71
CA VAL A 114 -15.73 22.80 7.04
C VAL A 114 -15.78 21.32 7.48
N LYS A 115 -15.73 20.36 6.54
CA LYS A 115 -15.48 18.93 6.84
C LYS A 115 -13.98 18.59 6.94
N GLY A 116 -13.13 19.46 6.39
CA GLY A 116 -11.69 19.27 6.30
C GLY A 116 -10.98 19.35 7.65
N GLU A 117 -11.43 20.19 8.58
CA GLU A 117 -10.69 20.41 9.83
C GLU A 117 -10.67 19.17 10.74
N ILE A 118 -11.83 18.53 10.97
CA ILE A 118 -11.90 17.27 11.73
C ILE A 118 -11.15 16.15 10.99
N GLN A 119 -11.31 16.07 9.67
CA GLN A 119 -10.65 15.04 8.87
C GLN A 119 -9.13 15.21 8.89
N GLU A 120 -8.64 16.44 8.81
CA GLU A 120 -7.22 16.78 8.91
C GLU A 120 -6.69 16.49 10.31
N GLN A 121 -7.43 16.83 11.36
CA GLN A 121 -7.05 16.48 12.73
C GLN A 121 -6.99 14.96 12.96
N VAL A 122 -7.91 14.18 12.35
CA VAL A 122 -7.85 12.71 12.36
C VAL A 122 -6.59 12.22 11.65
N TRP A 123 -6.26 12.76 10.48
CA TRP A 123 -5.04 12.39 9.76
C TRP A 123 -3.77 12.76 10.51
N GLN A 124 -3.74 13.93 11.15
CA GLN A 124 -2.63 14.35 12.02
C GLN A 124 -2.49 13.41 13.23
N ALA A 125 -3.60 13.00 13.84
CA ALA A 125 -3.58 12.05 14.94
C ALA A 125 -3.04 10.67 14.49
N ILE A 126 -3.44 10.19 13.30
CA ILE A 126 -2.93 8.97 12.68
C ILE A 126 -1.43 9.11 12.37
N ALA A 127 -0.98 10.24 11.83
CA ALA A 127 0.41 10.49 11.48
C ALA A 127 1.34 10.45 12.70
N GLN A 128 0.83 10.83 13.87
CA GLN A 128 1.55 10.81 15.15
C GLN A 128 1.60 9.43 15.84
N LEU A 129 0.93 8.41 15.31
CA LEU A 129 1.05 7.04 15.83
C LEU A 129 2.44 6.47 15.50
N PRO A 130 2.98 5.58 16.35
CA PRO A 130 4.11 4.72 15.97
C PRO A 130 3.83 4.04 14.63
N GLU A 131 4.84 3.94 13.76
CA GLU A 131 4.69 3.43 12.39
C GLU A 131 3.95 2.10 12.33
N GLN A 132 4.32 1.16 13.20
CA GLN A 132 3.73 -0.17 13.32
C GLN A 132 2.25 -0.15 13.71
N GLN A 133 1.83 0.83 14.53
CA GLN A 133 0.45 1.00 14.97
C GLN A 133 -0.38 1.69 13.88
N ARG A 134 0.18 2.73 13.27
CA ARG A 134 -0.42 3.47 12.15
C ARG A 134 -0.76 2.53 11.02
N GLU A 135 0.18 1.65 10.67
CA GLU A 135 0.05 0.73 9.55
C GLU A 135 -1.08 -0.28 9.73
N VAL A 136 -1.14 -0.96 10.89
CA VAL A 136 -2.23 -1.92 11.14
C VAL A 136 -3.59 -1.23 11.21
N LEU A 137 -3.65 -0.02 11.80
CA LEU A 137 -4.86 0.78 11.87
C LEU A 137 -5.38 1.16 10.49
N VAL A 138 -4.49 1.67 9.63
CA VAL A 138 -4.81 2.01 8.24
C VAL A 138 -5.32 0.79 7.49
N LEU A 139 -4.60 -0.34 7.53
CA LEU A 139 -4.99 -1.54 6.82
C LEU A 139 -6.36 -2.07 7.29
N ARG A 140 -6.63 -1.99 8.60
CA ARG A 140 -7.90 -2.46 9.17
C ARG A 140 -9.05 -1.50 8.92
N ASP A 141 -8.93 -0.27 9.39
CA ASP A 141 -10.05 0.65 9.56
C ASP A 141 -10.31 1.47 8.28
N LEU A 142 -9.33 1.60 7.38
CA LEU A 142 -9.46 2.34 6.11
C LEU A 142 -9.50 1.43 4.89
N HIS A 143 -8.77 0.31 4.92
CA HIS A 143 -8.72 -0.64 3.79
C HIS A 143 -9.53 -1.92 4.03
N GLY A 144 -10.03 -2.16 5.25
CA GLY A 144 -10.98 -3.23 5.55
C GLY A 144 -10.37 -4.63 5.65
N PHE A 145 -9.04 -4.76 5.70
CA PHE A 145 -8.39 -6.07 5.77
C PHE A 145 -8.71 -6.81 7.08
N SER A 146 -8.82 -8.13 7.03
CA SER A 146 -8.91 -8.98 8.22
C SER A 146 -7.58 -9.03 8.97
N TYR A 147 -7.59 -9.40 10.26
CA TYR A 147 -6.36 -9.49 11.06
C TYR A 147 -5.35 -10.48 10.47
N ARG A 148 -5.84 -11.55 9.84
CA ARG A 148 -5.02 -12.52 9.13
C ARG A 148 -4.37 -11.91 7.89
N GLU A 149 -5.13 -11.20 7.07
CA GLU A 149 -4.58 -10.55 5.87
C GLU A 149 -3.58 -9.45 6.24
N ILE A 150 -3.85 -8.69 7.30
CA ILE A 150 -2.92 -7.68 7.82
C ILE A 150 -1.62 -8.36 8.26
N ALA A 151 -1.69 -9.45 9.01
CA ALA A 151 -0.54 -10.25 9.40
C ALA A 151 0.29 -10.69 8.19
N GLU A 152 -0.35 -11.14 7.12
CA GLU A 152 0.31 -11.48 5.85
C GLU A 152 0.97 -10.25 5.17
N ILE A 153 0.31 -9.08 5.22
CA ILE A 153 0.82 -7.83 4.62
C ILE A 153 2.05 -7.29 5.36
N VAL A 154 2.00 -7.27 6.70
CA VAL A 154 3.06 -6.67 7.53
C VAL A 154 4.16 -7.67 7.92
N GLY A 155 3.92 -8.97 7.73
CA GLY A 155 4.87 -10.03 8.05
C GLY A 155 4.93 -10.37 9.55
N GLU A 156 3.79 -10.36 10.23
CA GLU A 156 3.69 -10.57 11.68
C GLU A 156 2.58 -11.54 12.08
N GLU A 157 2.58 -11.95 13.34
CA GLU A 157 1.51 -12.78 13.90
C GLU A 157 0.21 -12.00 14.08
N SER A 158 -0.93 -12.66 13.81
CA SER A 158 -2.26 -12.07 13.96
C SER A 158 -2.54 -11.56 15.39
N THR A 159 -1.96 -12.20 16.40
CA THR A 159 -2.02 -11.76 17.81
C THR A 159 -1.32 -10.41 18.00
N THR A 160 -0.14 -10.22 17.37
CA THR A 160 0.60 -8.96 17.40
C THR A 160 -0.15 -7.84 16.68
N VAL A 161 -0.78 -8.17 15.55
CA VAL A 161 -1.65 -7.23 14.84
C VAL A 161 -2.80 -6.77 15.73
N ASN A 162 -3.42 -7.69 16.48
CA ASN A 162 -4.52 -7.37 17.40
C ASN A 162 -4.06 -6.43 18.52
N SER A 163 -2.95 -6.73 19.21
CA SER A 163 -2.45 -5.86 20.28
C SER A 163 -2.08 -4.47 19.75
N ARG A 164 -1.45 -4.38 18.58
CA ARG A 164 -1.12 -3.07 17.96
C ARG A 164 -2.35 -2.27 17.55
N LEU A 165 -3.39 -2.94 17.03
CA LEU A 165 -4.66 -2.28 16.71
C LEU A 165 -5.34 -1.74 17.96
N HIS A 166 -5.32 -2.50 19.05
CA HIS A 166 -5.82 -2.05 20.33
C HIS A 166 -5.10 -0.78 20.79
N ASP A 167 -3.76 -0.80 20.79
CA ASP A 167 -2.94 0.34 21.24
C ASP A 167 -3.10 1.58 20.33
N ALA A 168 -3.21 1.35 19.01
CA ALA A 168 -3.47 2.39 18.02
C ALA A 168 -4.82 3.07 18.30
N ARG A 169 -5.88 2.28 18.51
CA ARG A 169 -7.23 2.80 18.77
C ARG A 169 -7.32 3.50 20.12
N GLU A 170 -6.66 3.02 21.17
CA GLU A 170 -6.63 3.72 22.45
C GLU A 170 -5.88 5.06 22.35
N THR A 171 -4.78 5.10 21.58
CA THR A 171 -4.06 6.35 21.33
C THR A 171 -4.90 7.33 20.51
N MET A 172 -5.57 6.86 19.45
CA MET A 172 -6.52 7.66 18.67
C MET A 172 -7.65 8.18 19.55
N ARG A 173 -8.27 7.34 20.37
CA ARG A 173 -9.35 7.72 21.29
C ARG A 173 -8.89 8.84 22.24
N ARG A 174 -7.69 8.72 22.84
CA ARG A 174 -7.14 9.77 23.71
C ARG A 174 -6.89 11.08 22.98
N LYS A 175 -6.41 11.03 21.73
CA LYS A 175 -6.17 12.23 20.89
C LYS A 175 -7.48 12.88 20.46
N LEU A 176 -8.43 12.10 19.93
CA LEU A 176 -9.71 12.58 19.41
C LEU A 176 -10.66 13.06 20.51
N ARG A 177 -10.60 12.50 21.73
CA ARG A 177 -11.38 12.99 22.88
C ARG A 177 -11.00 14.42 23.31
N ARG A 178 -9.85 14.94 22.88
CA ARG A 178 -9.47 16.34 23.11
C ARG A 178 -10.01 17.29 22.03
N LEU A 179 -10.54 16.75 20.94
CA LEU A 179 -11.01 17.49 19.76
C LEU A 179 -12.54 17.57 19.68
N LEU A 180 -13.25 16.71 20.43
CA LEU A 180 -14.71 16.68 20.61
C LEU A 180 -15.07 17.07 22.04
#